data_AF-A0A1X6WK27-F1
#
_entry.id   AF-A0A1X6WK27-F1
#
_cell.length_a   1.000
_cell.length_b   1.000
_cell.length_c   1.000
_cell.angle_alpha   90.00
_cell.angle_beta   90.00
_cell.angle_gamma   90.00
#
_symmetry.space_group_name_H-M   'P 1'
#
loop_
_entity.id
_entity.type
_entity.pdbx_description
1 polymer ?
#
loop_
_entity_poly.entity_id
_entity_poly.type
_entity_poly.pdbx_seq_one_letter_code
_entity_poly.pdbx_strand_id
1 'polypeptide(L)' 'MLPSIFLWGFGLLLAVWGFYRMKTDFKNHKGENNIIQLIFTGQASGIGQFSSGIAMIIIGFVAFHFSK' A
#
# COMPACT_ATOMS: atom_id res chain seq x y z
N MET A 1 -15.58 17.86 -1.70
CA MET A 1 -15.19 17.84 -0.26
C MET A 1 -15.30 16.44 0.38
N LEU A 2 -16.45 15.76 0.36
CA LEU A 2 -16.62 14.38 0.88
C LEU A 2 -15.70 13.28 0.29
N PRO A 3 -15.41 13.22 -1.02
CA PRO A 3 -14.61 12.12 -1.58
C PRO A 3 -13.14 12.16 -1.15
N SER A 4 -12.61 13.34 -0.84
CA SER A 4 -11.20 13.54 -0.49
C SER A 4 -10.86 12.95 0.88
N ILE A 5 -11.70 13.16 1.90
CA ILE A 5 -11.51 12.58 3.24
C ILE A 5 -11.49 11.04 3.16
N PHE A 6 -12.38 10.45 2.36
CA PHE A 6 -12.48 9.01 2.23
C PHE A 6 -11.25 8.40 1.54
N LEU A 7 -10.76 9.03 0.47
CA LEU A 7 -9.53 8.63 -0.23
C LEU A 7 -8.31 8.64 0.71
N TRP A 8 -8.22 9.64 1.59
CA TRP A 8 -7.13 9.75 2.56
C TRP A 8 -7.21 8.70 3.66
N GLY A 9 -8.39 8.50 4.26
CA GLY A 9 -8.60 7.49 5.31
C GLY A 9 -8.38 6.07 4.80
N PHE A 10 -8.90 5.77 3.60
CA PHE A 10 -8.71 4.47 2.96
C PHE A 10 -7.26 4.26 2.50
N GLY A 11 -6.60 5.29 1.96
CA GLY A 11 -5.18 5.26 1.59
C GLY A 11 -4.25 5.00 2.78
N LEU A 12 -4.52 5.62 3.94
CA LEU A 12 -3.80 5.38 5.18
C LEU A 12 -4.01 3.95 5.69
N LEU A 13 -5.24 3.45 5.69
CA LEU A 13 -5.56 2.07 6.06
C LEU A 13 -4.81 1.06 5.18
N LEU A 14 -4.82 1.25 3.86
CA LEU A 14 -4.09 0.42 2.90
C LEU A 14 -2.58 0.48 3.10
N ALA A 15 -2.02 1.67 3.34
CA ALA A 15 -0.59 1.83 3.58
C ALA A 15 -0.16 1.13 4.89
N VAL A 16 -0.88 1.34 6.00
CA VAL A 16 -0.55 0.69 7.29
C VAL A 16 -0.73 -0.83 7.19
N TRP A 17 -1.80 -1.30 6.55
CA TRP A 17 -2.05 -2.73 6.37
C TRP A 17 -1.01 -3.39 5.45
N GLY A 18 -0.70 -2.77 4.32
CA GLY A 18 0.33 -3.23 3.38
C GLY A 18 1.71 -3.28 4.05
N PHE A 19 2.05 -2.27 4.87
CA PHE A 19 3.30 -2.25 5.64
C PHE A 19 3.34 -3.36 6.69
N TYR A 20 2.27 -3.59 7.44
CA TYR A 20 2.17 -4.67 8.42
C TYR A 20 2.33 -6.05 7.75
N ARG A 21 1.66 -6.26 6.61
CA ARG A 21 1.75 -7.50 5.84
C ARG A 21 3.15 -7.70 5.30
N MET A 22 3.75 -6.67 4.70
CA MET A 22 5.13 -6.71 4.22
C MET A 22 6.10 -7.08 5.35
N LYS A 23 5.98 -6.46 6.53
CA LYS A 23 6.84 -6.78 7.68
C LYS A 23 6.67 -8.22 8.18
N THR A 24 5.44 -8.74 8.14
CA THR A 24 5.10 -10.09 8.60
C THR A 24 5.58 -11.15 7.60
N ASP A 25 5.30 -10.96 6.33
CA ASP A 25 5.72 -11.86 5.25
C ASP A 25 7.24 -11.87 5.05
N PHE A 26 7.92 -10.73 5.12
CA PHE A 26 9.39 -10.66 5.05
C PHE A 26 10.09 -11.30 6.25
N LYS A 27 9.47 -11.26 7.44
CA LYS A 27 10.03 -11.91 8.62
C LYS A 27 9.95 -13.44 8.51
N ASN A 28 8.92 -13.95 7.83
CA ASN A 28 8.70 -15.39 7.66
C ASN A 28 9.49 -16.01 6.48
N HIS A 29 9.88 -15.22 5.47
CA HIS A 29 10.57 -15.71 4.26
C HIS A 29 12.06 -15.33 4.17
N LYS A 30 12.76 -15.26 5.31
CA LYS A 30 14.14 -14.73 5.42
C LYS A 30 15.25 -15.55 4.70
N GLY A 31 14.90 -16.60 3.95
CA GLY A 31 15.84 -17.58 3.40
C GLY A 31 15.76 -17.85 1.88
N GLU A 32 14.73 -17.40 1.16
CA GLU A 32 14.58 -17.72 -0.28
C GLU A 32 14.39 -16.44 -1.11
N ASN A 33 15.50 -15.84 -1.50
CA ASN A 33 15.58 -14.52 -2.15
C ASN A 33 15.24 -14.53 -3.64
N ASN A 34 14.20 -15.27 -4.06
CA ASN A 34 13.78 -15.30 -5.46
C ASN A 34 12.69 -14.26 -5.71
N ILE A 35 12.98 -13.29 -6.58
CA ILE A 35 12.06 -12.21 -7.00
C ILE A 35 10.74 -12.80 -7.54
N ILE A 36 10.80 -13.98 -8.15
CA ILE A 36 9.64 -14.72 -8.66
C ILE A 36 8.78 -15.26 -7.49
N GLN A 37 9.40 -15.77 -6.42
CA GLN A 37 8.65 -16.14 -5.22
C GLN A 37 8.04 -14.91 -4.56
N LEU A 38 8.76 -13.79 -4.47
CA LEU A 38 8.23 -12.54 -3.92
C LEU A 38 6.89 -12.13 -4.59
N ILE A 39 6.79 -12.35 -5.91
CA ILE A 39 5.58 -12.09 -6.71
C ILE A 39 4.45 -13.09 -6.39
N PHE A 40 4.78 -14.37 -6.14
CA PHE A 40 3.81 -15.45 -5.92
C PHE A 40 3.42 -15.68 -4.44
N THR A 41 4.28 -15.37 -3.46
CA THR A 41 4.11 -15.72 -2.03
C THR A 41 3.32 -14.69 -1.22
N GLY A 42 2.63 -13.74 -1.85
CA GLY A 42 1.86 -12.72 -1.13
C GLY A 42 2.71 -11.56 -0.58
N GLN A 43 4.04 -11.64 -0.62
CA GLN A 43 4.94 -10.50 -0.39
C GLN A 43 4.71 -9.35 -1.37
N ALA A 44 4.57 -9.65 -2.66
CA ALA A 44 4.23 -8.64 -3.68
C ALA A 44 2.82 -8.08 -3.50
N SER A 45 1.89 -8.86 -2.92
CA SER A 45 0.57 -8.33 -2.54
C SER A 45 0.70 -7.28 -1.44
N GLY A 46 1.56 -7.51 -0.42
CA GLY A 46 1.85 -6.53 0.63
C GLY A 46 2.55 -5.27 0.10
N ILE A 47 3.56 -5.44 -0.75
CA ILE A 47 4.28 -4.31 -1.39
C ILE A 47 3.34 -3.51 -2.31
N GLY A 48 2.52 -4.19 -3.11
CA GLY A 48 1.55 -3.56 -4.00
C GLY A 48 0.46 -2.81 -3.23
N GLN A 49 0.00 -3.34 -2.10
CA GLN A 49 -0.96 -2.64 -1.23
C GLN A 49 -0.34 -1.41 -0.56
N PHE A 50 0.92 -1.49 -0.14
CA PHE A 50 1.64 -0.35 0.43
C PHE A 50 1.87 0.75 -0.61
N SER A 51 2.39 0.40 -1.80
CA SER A 51 2.65 1.36 -2.88
C SER A 51 1.35 1.96 -3.42
N SER A 52 0.29 1.15 -3.57
CA SER A 52 -1.03 1.62 -3.94
C SER A 52 -1.63 2.53 -2.88
N GLY A 53 -1.46 2.25 -1.58
CA GLY A 53 -1.91 3.12 -0.49
C GLY A 53 -1.24 4.50 -0.54
N ILE A 54 0.07 4.54 -0.76
CA ILE A 54 0.82 5.79 -0.96
C ILE A 54 0.32 6.55 -2.20
N ALA A 55 0.15 5.85 -3.33
CA ALA A 55 -0.36 6.46 -4.56
C ALA A 55 -1.76 7.06 -4.34
N MET A 56 -2.62 6.38 -3.57
CA MET A 56 -3.97 6.82 -3.27
C MET A 56 -3.99 8.07 -2.37
N ILE A 57 -3.04 8.18 -1.43
CA ILE A 57 -2.83 9.40 -0.63
C ILE A 57 -2.40 10.57 -1.54
N ILE A 58 -1.46 10.35 -2.46
CA ILE A 58 -1.00 11.37 -3.42
C ILE A 58 -2.15 11.83 -4.32
N ILE A 59 -2.91 10.90 -4.91
CA ILE A 59 -4.07 11.21 -5.74
C ILE A 59 -5.12 11.97 -4.92
N GLY A 60 -5.35 11.58 -3.67
CA GLY A 60 -6.23 12.31 -2.75
C GLY A 60 -5.79 13.76 -2.53
N PHE A 61 -4.49 14.02 -2.46
CA PHE A 61 -3.92 15.37 -2.33
C PHE A 61 -4.11 16.19 -3.61
N VAL A 62 -3.80 15.60 -4.78
CA VAL A 62 -3.97 16.26 -6.10
C VAL A 62 -5.45 16.56 -6.38
N ALA A 63 -6.34 15.60 -6.11
CA ALA A 63 -7.77 15.78 -6.27
C ALA A 63 -8.34 16.85 -5.32
N PHE A 64 -7.82 16.93 -4.09
CA PHE A 64 -8.20 18.02 -3.16
C PHE A 64 -7.70 19.38 -3.66
N HIS A 65 -6.51 19.45 -4.23
CA HIS A 65 -5.95 20.68 -4.78
C HIS A 65 -6.71 21.19 -6.03
N PHE A 66 -7.10 20.29 -6.95
CA PHE A 66 -7.88 20.63 -8.14
C PHE A 66 -9.37 20.84 -7.87
N SER A 67 -9.92 20.26 -6.80
CA SER A 67 -11.33 20.42 -6.41
C SER A 67 -11.60 21.66 -5.55
N LYS A 68 -10.57 22.46 -5.28
CA LYS A 68 -10.63 23.74 -4.56
C LYS A 68 -10.70 24.90 -5.55
#